data_AF-A0A2H0RX80-F1
#
_entry.id   AF-A0A2H0RX80-F1
#
_cell.length_a   1.000
_cell.length_b   1.000
_cell.length_c   1.000
_cell.angle_alpha   90.00
_cell.angle_beta   90.00
_cell.angle_gamma   90.00
#
_symmetry.space_group_name_H-M   'P 1'
#
loop_
_entity.id
_entity.type
_entity.pdbx_description
1 polymer ?
#
loop_
_entity_poly.entity_id
_entity_poly.type
_entity_poly.pdbx_seq_one_letter_code
_entity_poly.pdbx_strand_id
1 'polypeptide(L)'
;MPLKHTTETLLVFLLAAVMVAVGIVIPTLVALPTGIVPWAVAFVLAVAYPLSLSRLFRTNRADYAFRMLHWAPAALLLLWLLLQAVTLALPAFQPVLSWYTWGWTLPGVATGFFLLGYFCIKVLRRWTQRFALLTVAFLPFMVGAVATEYYGWNTQIASVLWQGDWWQITGMSDIAMVDEPEKNLAASEDPAEESYRERLRSIEDRRARVAERLEERRQSQSSLHAEMEKIQEDASASEIAYDIGQSSSMPAKLPDAGIGWGAILLPMAGAYCAALHARTRKRALTVFA
;
A
#
# COMPACT_ATOMS: atom_id res chain seq x y z
N MET A 1 38.23 5.31 -0.13
CA MET A 1 38.13 6.16 1.07
C MET A 1 37.00 5.63 1.94
N PRO A 2 37.10 5.67 3.28
CA PRO A 2 35.99 5.31 4.16
C PRO A 2 34.77 6.23 3.93
N LEU A 3 33.56 5.72 4.20
CA LEU A 3 32.32 6.49 4.07
C LEU A 3 32.40 7.80 4.87
N LYS A 4 32.03 8.92 4.26
CA LYS A 4 31.86 10.17 4.99
C LYS A 4 30.70 10.01 5.98
N HIS A 5 30.87 10.56 7.18
CA HIS A 5 29.87 10.45 8.26
C HIS A 5 28.44 10.81 7.82
N THR A 6 28.28 11.80 6.94
CA THR A 6 26.98 12.22 6.40
C THR A 6 26.34 11.16 5.50
N THR A 7 27.11 10.53 4.61
CA THR A 7 26.62 9.48 3.72
C THR A 7 26.17 8.26 4.50
N GLU A 8 26.93 7.92 5.54
CA GLU A 8 26.61 6.78 6.38
C GLU A 8 25.34 7.02 7.23
N THR A 9 25.18 8.20 7.82
CA THR A 9 23.94 8.59 8.51
C THR A 9 22.74 8.55 7.56
N LEU A 10 22.91 9.00 6.30
CA LEU A 10 21.85 8.91 5.28
C LEU A 10 21.50 7.46 4.99
N LEU A 11 22.47 6.56 4.85
CA LEU A 11 22.24 5.15 4.57
C LEU A 11 21.55 4.43 5.73
N VAL A 12 21.91 4.76 6.98
CA VAL A 12 21.20 4.29 8.19
C VAL A 12 19.74 4.73 8.16
N PHE A 13 19.48 6.01 7.87
CA PHE A 13 18.11 6.52 7.79
C PHE A 13 17.32 5.91 6.63
N LEU A 14 17.96 5.77 5.46
CA LEU A 14 17.36 5.13 4.29
C LEU A 14 16.98 3.68 4.60
N LEU A 15 17.85 2.93 5.28
CA LEU A 15 17.56 1.56 5.69
C LEU A 15 16.38 1.51 6.66
N ALA A 16 16.33 2.41 7.64
CA ALA A 16 15.19 2.54 8.56
C ALA A 16 13.88 2.82 7.80
N ALA A 17 13.89 3.76 6.86
CA ALA A 17 12.73 4.09 6.04
C ALA A 17 12.27 2.90 5.17
N VAL A 18 13.20 2.17 4.55
CA VAL A 18 12.88 0.99 3.75
C VAL A 18 12.33 -0.14 4.62
N MET A 19 12.87 -0.36 5.82
CA MET A 19 12.31 -1.35 6.76
C MET A 19 10.89 -1.00 7.18
N VAL A 20 10.61 0.27 7.47
CA VAL A 20 9.26 0.77 7.78
C VAL A 20 8.32 0.53 6.60
N ALA A 21 8.72 0.90 5.39
CA ALA A 21 7.92 0.69 4.19
C ALA A 21 7.59 -0.79 3.97
N VAL A 22 8.59 -1.68 4.09
CA VAL A 22 8.37 -3.13 3.96
C VAL A 22 7.47 -3.66 5.07
N GLY A 23 7.63 -3.20 6.31
CA GLY A 23 6.75 -3.60 7.43
C GLY A 23 5.28 -3.27 7.17
N ILE A 24 5.00 -2.08 6.61
CA ILE A 24 3.65 -1.66 6.21
C ILE A 24 3.13 -2.51 5.05
N VAL A 25 3.97 -2.84 4.08
CA VAL A 25 3.57 -3.61 2.89
C VAL A 25 3.23 -5.06 3.22
N ILE A 26 3.99 -5.74 4.07
CA ILE A 26 3.81 -7.17 4.39
C ILE A 26 2.35 -7.57 4.72
N PRO A 27 1.64 -6.93 5.67
CA PRO A 27 0.26 -7.31 6.00
C PRO A 27 -0.77 -6.91 4.94
N THR A 28 -0.39 -6.10 3.94
CA THR A 28 -1.26 -5.77 2.80
C THR A 28 -1.18 -6.83 1.70
N LEU A 29 -0.22 -7.74 1.77
CA LEU A 29 -0.08 -8.83 0.81
C LEU A 29 -1.20 -9.85 1.00
N VAL A 30 -1.79 -10.26 -0.11
CA VAL A 30 -2.74 -11.37 -0.14
C VAL A 30 -2.02 -12.67 0.24
N ALA A 31 -2.71 -13.59 0.90
CA ALA A 31 -2.16 -14.91 1.20
C ALA A 31 -1.85 -15.70 -0.10
N LEU A 32 -0.95 -16.69 0.02
CA LEU A 32 -0.66 -17.61 -1.09
C LEU A 32 -1.88 -18.51 -1.38
N PRO A 33 -2.11 -18.92 -2.64
CA PRO A 33 -1.25 -18.72 -3.81
C PRO A 33 -1.46 -17.39 -4.56
N THR A 34 -2.62 -16.74 -4.42
CA THR A 34 -2.99 -15.53 -5.17
C THR A 34 -2.08 -14.33 -4.89
N GLY A 35 -1.46 -14.27 -3.71
CA GLY A 35 -0.51 -13.21 -3.35
C GLY A 35 0.91 -13.35 -3.87
N ILE A 36 1.22 -14.32 -4.73
CA ILE A 36 2.60 -14.54 -5.17
C ILE A 36 3.16 -13.37 -6.00
N VAL A 37 2.34 -12.77 -6.86
CA VAL A 37 2.73 -11.65 -7.73
C VAL A 37 3.06 -10.39 -6.90
N PRO A 38 2.17 -9.87 -6.03
CA PRO A 38 2.49 -8.69 -5.23
C PRO A 38 3.67 -8.93 -4.29
N TRP A 39 3.80 -10.15 -3.75
CA TRP A 39 4.98 -10.52 -2.98
C TRP A 39 6.26 -10.49 -3.83
N ALA A 40 6.24 -11.06 -5.04
CA ALA A 40 7.41 -11.10 -5.93
C ALA A 40 7.85 -9.69 -6.32
N VAL A 41 6.92 -8.78 -6.62
CA VAL A 41 7.21 -7.37 -6.90
C VAL A 41 7.89 -6.72 -5.69
N ALA A 42 7.31 -6.85 -4.50
CA ALA A 42 7.90 -6.30 -3.27
C ALA A 42 9.28 -6.89 -2.98
N PHE A 43 9.46 -8.20 -3.20
CA PHE A 43 10.73 -8.90 -2.98
C PHE A 43 11.81 -8.46 -3.97
N VAL A 44 11.49 -8.34 -5.25
CA VAL A 44 12.42 -7.84 -6.27
C VAL A 44 12.86 -6.41 -5.94
N LEU A 45 11.95 -5.53 -5.52
CA LEU A 45 12.29 -4.17 -5.07
C LEU A 45 13.19 -4.19 -3.83
N ALA A 46 12.88 -5.05 -2.85
CA ALA A 46 13.66 -5.19 -1.63
C ALA A 46 15.07 -5.75 -1.88
N VAL A 47 15.27 -6.56 -2.93
CA VAL A 47 16.58 -7.07 -3.37
C VAL A 47 17.31 -6.07 -4.27
N ALA A 48 16.59 -5.36 -5.13
CA ALA A 48 17.16 -4.30 -5.97
C ALA A 48 17.73 -3.16 -5.13
N TYR A 49 17.12 -2.85 -3.98
CA TYR A 49 17.59 -1.86 -3.02
C TYR A 49 19.07 -2.05 -2.60
N PRO A 50 19.48 -3.15 -1.91
CA PRO A 50 20.86 -3.34 -1.50
C PRO A 50 21.80 -3.53 -2.69
N LEU A 51 21.32 -4.09 -3.80
CA LEU A 51 22.11 -4.26 -5.02
C LEU A 51 22.45 -2.91 -5.67
N SER A 52 21.53 -1.95 -5.70
CA SER A 52 21.78 -0.60 -6.20
C SER A 52 22.85 0.13 -5.38
N LEU A 53 22.91 -0.16 -4.07
CA LEU A 53 23.90 0.40 -3.14
C LEU A 53 25.23 -0.38 -3.11
N SER A 54 25.28 -1.58 -3.70
CA SER A 54 26.46 -2.47 -3.65
C SER A 54 27.74 -1.80 -4.18
N ARG A 55 27.63 -1.04 -5.27
CA ARG A 55 28.75 -0.30 -5.87
C ARG A 55 29.26 0.77 -4.90
N LEU A 56 28.36 1.48 -4.22
CA LEU A 56 28.70 2.50 -3.22
C LEU A 56 29.40 1.87 -2.01
N PHE A 57 28.91 0.73 -1.51
CA PHE A 57 29.53 0.02 -0.39
C PHE A 57 30.90 -0.54 -0.72
N ARG A 58 31.07 -1.11 -1.91
CA ARG A 58 32.35 -1.67 -2.36
C ARG A 58 33.40 -0.59 -2.55
N THR A 59 33.03 0.54 -3.15
CA THR A 59 33.95 1.66 -3.40
C THR A 59 34.41 2.32 -2.10
N ASN A 60 33.52 2.43 -1.11
CA ASN A 60 33.82 3.10 0.15
C ASN A 60 34.26 2.14 1.28
N ARG A 61 34.50 0.86 0.96
CA ARG A 61 34.90 -0.19 1.92
C ARG A 61 34.04 -0.22 3.19
N ALA A 62 32.72 -0.13 3.03
CA ALA A 62 31.78 -0.15 4.16
C ALA A 62 31.91 -1.45 4.97
N ASP A 63 31.63 -1.43 6.27
CA ASP A 63 31.73 -2.64 7.11
C ASP A 63 30.81 -3.76 6.62
N TYR A 64 31.26 -5.01 6.76
CA TYR A 64 30.49 -6.17 6.33
C TYR A 64 29.14 -6.27 7.03
N ALA A 65 29.10 -6.03 8.34
CA ALA A 65 27.86 -6.02 9.13
C ALA A 65 26.86 -4.97 8.62
N PHE A 66 27.35 -3.77 8.24
CA PHE A 66 26.51 -2.73 7.67
C PHE A 66 25.89 -3.15 6.34
N ARG A 67 26.69 -3.78 5.47
CA ARG A 67 26.20 -4.29 4.17
C ARG A 67 25.14 -5.37 4.35
N MET A 68 25.35 -6.29 5.30
CA MET A 68 24.39 -7.36 5.60
C MET A 68 23.06 -6.81 6.10
N LEU A 69 23.09 -5.75 6.92
CA LEU A 69 21.86 -5.17 7.47
C LEU A 69 20.95 -4.56 6.39
N HIS A 70 21.49 -4.16 5.23
CA HIS A 70 20.69 -3.67 4.10
C HIS A 70 19.87 -4.76 3.40
N TRP A 71 20.16 -6.03 3.69
CA TRP A 71 19.34 -7.16 3.25
C TRP A 71 18.18 -7.45 4.19
N ALA A 72 18.09 -6.79 5.36
CA ALA A 72 17.01 -6.99 6.31
C ALA A 72 15.60 -6.83 5.71
N PRO A 73 15.31 -5.84 4.84
CA PRO A 73 14.00 -5.72 4.21
C PRO A 73 13.62 -6.96 3.37
N ALA A 74 14.56 -7.49 2.59
CA ALA A 74 14.36 -8.72 1.82
C ALA A 74 14.19 -9.94 2.74
N ALA A 75 14.95 -9.99 3.85
CA ALA A 75 14.84 -11.05 4.84
C ALA A 75 13.48 -11.06 5.55
N LEU A 76 12.88 -9.89 5.81
CA LEU A 76 11.52 -9.79 6.36
C LEU A 76 10.48 -10.41 5.40
N LEU A 77 10.55 -10.06 4.11
CA LEU A 77 9.65 -10.63 3.09
C LEU A 77 9.83 -12.14 2.89
N LEU A 78 11.08 -12.63 2.97
CA LEU A 78 11.36 -14.07 2.92
C LEU A 78 10.85 -14.80 4.16
N LEU A 79 11.03 -14.22 5.35
CA LEU A 79 10.54 -14.80 6.59
C LEU A 79 9.01 -14.91 6.55
N TRP A 80 8.33 -13.88 6.05
CA TRP A 80 6.88 -13.94 5.82
C TRP A 80 6.49 -15.08 4.87
N LEU A 81 7.18 -15.21 3.73
CA LEU A 81 6.90 -16.28 2.75
C LEU A 81 7.12 -17.66 3.37
N LEU A 82 8.20 -17.83 4.13
CA LEU A 82 8.50 -19.09 4.82
C LEU A 82 7.43 -19.42 5.85
N LEU A 83 6.99 -18.43 6.65
CA LEU A 83 5.90 -18.63 7.60
C LEU A 83 4.60 -19.01 6.88
N GLN A 84 4.25 -18.37 5.76
CA GLN A 84 3.10 -18.75 4.94
C GLN A 84 3.21 -20.18 4.38
N ALA A 85 4.37 -20.57 3.86
CA ALA A 85 4.59 -21.93 3.36
C ALA A 85 4.45 -22.98 4.47
N VAL A 86 4.96 -22.66 5.67
CA VAL A 86 4.85 -23.52 6.85
C VAL A 86 3.41 -23.59 7.35
N THR A 87 2.65 -22.50 7.38
CA THR A 87 1.24 -22.53 7.81
C THR A 87 0.34 -23.30 6.87
N LEU A 88 0.67 -23.35 5.57
CA LEU A 88 -0.03 -24.20 4.59
C LEU A 88 0.20 -25.69 4.87
N ALA A 89 1.41 -26.07 5.29
CA ALA A 89 1.71 -27.46 5.64
C ALA A 89 1.25 -27.83 7.06
N LEU A 90 1.34 -26.89 8.00
CA LEU A 90 1.11 -27.06 9.43
C LEU A 90 0.25 -25.89 9.96
N PRO A 91 -1.08 -26.03 9.97
CA PRO A 91 -2.00 -24.97 10.42
C PRO A 91 -1.75 -24.49 11.86
N ALA A 92 -1.09 -25.29 12.70
CA ALA A 92 -0.68 -24.94 14.06
C ALA A 92 0.24 -23.70 14.13
N PHE A 93 0.90 -23.31 13.03
CA PHE A 93 1.75 -22.12 12.97
C PHE A 93 0.99 -20.81 12.68
N GLN A 94 -0.32 -20.86 12.46
CA GLN A 94 -1.13 -19.65 12.21
C GLN A 94 -0.96 -18.56 13.28
N PRO A 95 -0.95 -18.86 14.60
CA PRO A 95 -0.72 -17.84 15.62
C PRO A 95 0.64 -17.15 15.50
N VAL A 96 1.67 -17.87 15.04
CA VAL A 96 3.02 -17.32 14.82
C VAL A 96 3.01 -16.37 13.65
N LEU A 97 2.32 -16.72 12.55
CA LEU A 97 2.15 -15.83 11.40
C LEU A 97 1.34 -14.59 11.80
N SER A 98 0.23 -14.74 12.52
CA SER A 98 -0.57 -13.61 13.00
C SER A 98 0.23 -12.68 13.90
N TRP A 99 1.00 -13.23 14.84
CA TRP A 99 1.90 -12.45 15.69
C TRP A 99 2.98 -11.74 14.87
N TYR A 100 3.54 -12.40 13.86
CA TYR A 100 4.54 -11.80 12.98
C TYR A 100 3.97 -10.64 12.17
N THR A 101 2.76 -10.75 11.62
CA THR A 101 2.12 -9.70 10.80
C THR A 101 1.47 -8.59 11.62
N TRP A 102 1.32 -8.78 12.93
CA TRP A 102 0.67 -7.83 13.83
C TRP A 102 1.34 -6.46 13.80
N GLY A 103 0.52 -5.39 13.78
CA GLY A 103 0.99 -4.01 13.83
C GLY A 103 2.03 -3.68 12.76
N TRP A 104 1.70 -3.91 11.48
CA TRP A 104 2.64 -3.68 10.37
C TRP A 104 3.97 -4.42 10.51
N THR A 105 3.90 -5.69 10.92
CA THR A 105 5.10 -6.50 11.15
C THR A 105 6.00 -5.90 12.23
N LEU A 106 5.40 -5.36 13.30
CA LEU A 106 6.11 -4.68 14.38
C LEU A 106 7.28 -5.52 14.93
N PRO A 107 7.12 -6.84 15.22
CA PRO A 107 8.20 -7.64 15.79
C PRO A 107 9.42 -7.71 14.86
N GLY A 108 9.18 -7.86 13.54
CA GLY A 108 10.23 -7.91 12.54
C GLY A 108 10.96 -6.57 12.38
N VAL A 109 10.20 -5.48 12.25
CA VAL A 109 10.76 -4.14 12.10
C VAL A 109 11.51 -3.72 13.38
N ALA A 110 10.94 -3.95 14.57
CA ALA A 110 11.59 -3.65 15.85
C ALA A 110 12.92 -4.41 15.99
N THR A 111 12.97 -5.68 15.56
CA THR A 111 14.23 -6.45 15.54
C THR A 111 15.26 -5.82 14.61
N GLY A 112 14.86 -5.39 13.41
CA GLY A 112 15.73 -4.68 12.47
C GLY A 112 16.27 -3.35 13.03
N PHE A 113 15.41 -2.56 13.66
CA PHE A 113 15.80 -1.31 14.34
C PHE A 113 16.72 -1.55 15.53
N PHE A 114 16.49 -2.61 16.31
CA PHE A 114 17.35 -3.01 17.41
C PHE A 114 18.75 -3.37 16.92
N LEU A 115 18.87 -4.20 15.86
CA LEU A 115 20.15 -4.54 15.25
C LEU A 115 20.86 -3.30 14.67
N LEU A 116 20.10 -2.38 14.07
CA LEU A 116 20.63 -1.11 13.54
C LEU A 116 21.12 -0.18 14.66
N GLY A 117 20.39 -0.10 15.77
CA GLY A 117 20.78 0.64 16.97
C GLY A 117 22.04 0.04 17.61
N TYR A 118 22.09 -1.29 17.77
CA TYR A 118 23.26 -2.00 18.26
C TYR A 118 24.49 -1.74 17.38
N PHE A 119 24.33 -1.80 16.05
CA PHE A 119 25.38 -1.45 15.11
C PHE A 119 25.86 0.00 15.28
N CYS A 120 24.93 0.95 15.45
CA CYS A 120 25.25 2.36 15.67
C CYS A 120 26.05 2.59 16.95
N ILE A 121 25.75 1.87 18.04
CA ILE A 121 26.49 1.98 19.31
C ILE A 121 27.89 1.38 19.17
N LYS A 122 28.00 0.19 18.56
CA LYS A 122 29.25 -0.57 18.50
C LYS A 122 30.29 0.07 17.58
N VAL A 123 29.87 0.58 16.42
CA VAL A 123 30.81 0.94 15.35
C VAL A 123 31.10 2.45 15.29
N LEU A 124 30.24 3.31 15.87
CA LEU A 124 30.17 4.70 15.42
C LEU A 124 30.24 5.73 16.55
N ARG A 125 31.29 6.55 16.48
CA ARG A 125 31.64 7.61 17.45
C ARG A 125 30.60 8.75 17.59
N ARG A 126 29.56 8.81 16.73
CA ARG A 126 28.49 9.83 16.73
C ARG A 126 27.09 9.19 16.74
N TRP A 127 26.88 8.27 17.68
CA TRP A 127 25.66 7.49 17.80
C TRP A 127 24.40 8.34 18.08
N THR A 128 24.53 9.49 18.76
CA THR A 128 23.38 10.32 19.18
C THR A 128 22.53 10.83 18.01
N GLN A 129 23.15 11.41 16.97
CA GLN A 129 22.43 11.92 15.80
C GLN A 129 21.71 10.81 15.03
N ARG A 130 22.34 9.63 14.93
CA ARG A 130 21.78 8.49 14.20
C ARG A 130 20.63 7.88 14.99
N PHE A 131 20.79 7.74 16.30
CA PHE A 131 19.74 7.26 17.17
C PHE A 131 18.53 8.19 17.16
N ALA A 132 18.74 9.51 17.17
CA ALA A 132 17.64 10.48 17.02
C ALA A 132 16.87 10.27 15.70
N LEU A 133 17.56 10.08 14.58
CA LEU A 133 16.92 9.78 13.29
C LEU A 133 16.18 8.44 13.28
N LEU A 134 16.74 7.41 13.93
CA LEU A 134 16.08 6.12 14.09
C LEU A 134 14.80 6.26 14.91
N THR A 135 14.84 6.99 16.01
CA THR A 135 13.65 7.25 16.82
C THR A 135 12.59 8.03 16.04
N VAL A 136 13.00 9.05 15.27
CA VAL A 136 12.09 9.81 14.41
C VAL A 136 11.45 8.94 13.33
N ALA A 137 12.13 7.92 12.81
CA ALA A 137 11.53 6.98 11.86
C ALA A 137 10.66 5.92 12.55
N PHE A 138 11.11 5.40 13.69
CA PHE A 138 10.47 4.28 14.39
C PHE A 138 9.22 4.69 15.16
N LEU A 139 9.23 5.85 15.79
CA LEU A 139 8.14 6.26 16.69
C LEU A 139 6.82 6.53 15.95
N PRO A 140 6.80 7.25 14.81
CA PRO A 140 5.59 7.35 13.99
C PRO A 140 5.14 6.00 13.45
N PHE A 141 6.07 5.13 13.08
CA PHE A 141 5.75 3.77 12.64
C PHE A 141 5.09 2.95 13.75
N MET A 142 5.64 2.97 14.97
CA MET A 142 5.05 2.31 16.15
C MET A 142 3.63 2.80 16.43
N VAL A 143 3.42 4.12 16.40
CA VAL A 143 2.10 4.72 16.61
C VAL A 143 1.13 4.28 15.51
N GLY A 144 1.56 4.32 14.25
CA GLY A 144 0.74 3.87 13.11
C GLY A 144 0.44 2.38 13.12
N ALA A 145 1.40 1.55 13.54
CA ALA A 145 1.25 0.10 13.72
C ALA A 145 0.16 -0.21 14.74
N VAL A 146 0.21 0.44 15.91
CA VAL A 146 -0.82 0.28 16.94
C VAL A 146 -2.16 0.85 16.48
N ALA A 147 -2.18 2.04 15.86
CA ALA A 147 -3.39 2.66 15.35
C ALA A 147 -4.09 1.80 14.29
N THR A 148 -3.33 1.10 13.45
CA THR A 148 -3.86 0.22 12.40
C THR A 148 -4.72 -0.90 12.95
N GLU A 149 -4.37 -1.46 14.11
CA GLU A 149 -5.18 -2.50 14.77
C GLU A 149 -6.55 -1.97 15.20
N TYR A 150 -6.66 -0.67 15.50
CA TYR A 150 -7.94 -0.03 15.86
C TYR A 150 -8.76 0.42 14.64
N TYR A 151 -8.09 0.94 13.60
CA TYR A 151 -8.77 1.60 12.46
C TYR A 151 -8.83 0.76 11.17
N GLY A 152 -8.17 -0.41 11.12
CA GLY A 152 -8.25 -1.32 9.97
C GLY A 152 -7.59 -0.80 8.69
N TRP A 153 -6.59 0.09 8.80
CA TRP A 153 -5.93 0.77 7.67
C TRP A 153 -5.31 -0.17 6.62
N ASN A 154 -5.00 -1.41 6.99
CA ASN A 154 -4.44 -2.41 6.06
C ASN A 154 -5.31 -2.60 4.81
N THR A 155 -6.63 -2.58 4.94
CA THR A 155 -7.56 -2.77 3.81
C THR A 155 -7.50 -1.60 2.82
N GLN A 156 -7.43 -0.37 3.33
CA GLN A 156 -7.32 0.84 2.52
C GLN A 156 -5.97 0.94 1.82
N ILE A 157 -4.89 0.56 2.50
CA ILE A 157 -3.55 0.55 1.90
C ILE A 157 -3.47 -0.56 0.84
N ALA A 158 -4.01 -1.74 1.12
CA ALA A 158 -4.02 -2.85 0.17
C ALA A 158 -4.81 -2.53 -1.11
N SER A 159 -5.96 -1.85 -1.01
CA SER A 159 -6.72 -1.48 -2.21
C SER A 159 -5.96 -0.46 -3.07
N VAL A 160 -5.32 0.53 -2.47
CA VAL A 160 -4.52 1.52 -3.22
C VAL A 160 -3.28 0.89 -3.87
N LEU A 161 -2.57 0.01 -3.14
CA LEU A 161 -1.34 -0.61 -3.63
C LEU A 161 -1.61 -1.71 -4.66
N TRP A 162 -2.60 -2.58 -4.43
CA TRP A 162 -2.75 -3.82 -5.19
C TRP A 162 -4.02 -3.88 -6.05
N GLN A 163 -5.02 -3.05 -5.79
CA GLN A 163 -6.25 -3.02 -6.59
C GLN A 163 -6.33 -1.79 -7.50
N GLY A 164 -5.32 -0.92 -7.47
CA GLY A 164 -5.27 0.27 -8.33
C GLY A 164 -4.84 -0.07 -9.76
N ASP A 165 -5.42 0.65 -10.73
CA ASP A 165 -5.15 0.50 -12.16
C ASP A 165 -3.71 0.85 -12.57
N TRP A 166 -2.92 1.45 -11.68
CA TRP A 166 -1.60 2.01 -11.99
C TRP A 166 -0.52 0.98 -12.36
N TRP A 167 -0.71 -0.29 -11.98
CA TRP A 167 0.19 -1.38 -12.35
C TRP A 167 -0.52 -2.55 -13.04
N GLN A 168 -1.84 -2.44 -13.25
CA GLN A 168 -2.59 -3.38 -14.08
C GLN A 168 -2.23 -3.13 -15.55
N ILE A 169 -1.09 -3.67 -15.97
CA ILE A 169 -0.68 -3.67 -17.38
C ILE A 169 -1.72 -4.49 -18.13
N THR A 170 -2.42 -3.84 -19.05
CA THR A 170 -3.36 -4.45 -20.00
C THR A 170 -2.63 -5.58 -20.73
N GLY A 171 -2.93 -6.83 -20.38
CA GLY A 171 -2.25 -8.04 -20.90
C GLY A 171 -1.52 -8.90 -19.85
N MET A 172 -1.31 -8.43 -18.62
CA MET A 172 -0.85 -9.29 -17.50
C MET A 172 -2.02 -9.79 -16.64
N SER A 173 -3.22 -9.22 -16.82
CA SER A 173 -4.48 -9.72 -16.28
C SER A 173 -4.88 -11.09 -16.84
N ASP A 174 -4.41 -11.48 -18.02
CA ASP A 174 -4.70 -12.79 -18.64
C ASP A 174 -4.05 -13.98 -17.92
N ILE A 175 -3.07 -13.75 -17.05
CA ILE A 175 -2.44 -14.83 -16.27
C ILE A 175 -3.11 -15.00 -14.90
N ALA A 176 -3.88 -14.00 -14.45
CA ALA A 176 -4.51 -13.99 -13.12
C ALA A 176 -6.05 -13.99 -13.14
N MET A 177 -6.67 -13.66 -14.28
CA MET A 177 -8.05 -14.01 -14.55
C MET A 177 -8.04 -15.41 -15.13
N VAL A 178 -8.27 -16.41 -14.27
CA VAL A 178 -9.05 -17.57 -14.71
C VAL A 178 -10.26 -16.96 -15.40
N ASP A 179 -10.36 -17.13 -16.73
CA ASP A 179 -11.54 -16.77 -17.51
C ASP A 179 -12.76 -16.99 -16.63
N GLU A 180 -13.65 -15.99 -16.49
CA GLU A 180 -14.96 -16.27 -15.92
C GLU A 180 -15.45 -17.54 -16.61
N PRO A 181 -15.67 -18.65 -15.87
CA PRO A 181 -15.93 -19.93 -16.49
C PRO A 181 -17.08 -19.71 -17.43
N GLU A 182 -16.81 -19.92 -18.73
CA GLU A 182 -17.72 -19.68 -19.83
C GLU A 182 -19.11 -20.11 -19.37
N LYS A 183 -19.99 -19.12 -19.14
CA LYS A 183 -21.20 -19.36 -18.36
C LYS A 183 -22.05 -20.38 -19.10
N ASN A 184 -22.04 -21.62 -18.62
CA ASN A 184 -22.72 -22.74 -19.26
C ASN A 184 -24.23 -22.67 -18.99
N LEU A 185 -24.86 -21.66 -19.58
CA LEU A 185 -26.29 -21.35 -19.47
C LEU A 185 -27.09 -21.89 -20.66
N ALA A 186 -26.44 -22.68 -21.53
CA ALA A 186 -27.12 -23.40 -22.59
C ALA A 186 -28.13 -24.39 -22.00
N ALA A 187 -29.22 -24.62 -22.73
CA ALA A 187 -30.25 -25.58 -22.34
C ALA A 187 -29.62 -26.97 -22.11
N SER A 188 -29.89 -27.58 -20.96
CA SER A 188 -29.48 -28.95 -20.64
C SER A 188 -30.63 -29.92 -20.97
N GLU A 189 -30.27 -31.14 -21.39
CA GLU A 189 -31.24 -32.22 -21.62
C GLU A 189 -31.73 -32.85 -20.29
N ASP A 190 -31.03 -32.60 -19.18
CA ASP A 190 -31.43 -33.08 -17.84
C ASP A 190 -32.48 -32.14 -17.20
N PRO A 191 -33.70 -32.63 -16.89
CA PRO A 191 -34.75 -31.83 -16.28
C PRO A 191 -34.39 -31.23 -14.91
N ALA A 192 -33.56 -31.92 -14.13
CA ALA A 192 -33.17 -31.45 -12.80
C ALA A 192 -32.16 -30.30 -12.90
N GLU A 193 -31.20 -30.41 -13.82
CA GLU A 193 -30.20 -29.38 -14.08
C GLU A 193 -30.81 -28.17 -14.80
N GLU A 194 -31.74 -28.38 -15.73
CA GLU A 194 -32.40 -27.31 -16.48
C GLU A 194 -33.19 -26.38 -15.54
N SER A 195 -33.85 -26.93 -14.52
CA SER A 195 -34.55 -26.12 -13.51
C SER A 195 -33.62 -25.20 -12.71
N TYR A 196 -32.38 -25.63 -12.50
CA TYR A 196 -31.35 -24.85 -11.82
C TYR A 196 -30.76 -23.78 -12.77
N ARG A 197 -30.48 -24.15 -14.02
CA ARG A 197 -29.98 -23.22 -15.06
C ARG A 197 -31.00 -22.15 -15.44
N GLU A 198 -32.29 -22.48 -15.45
CA GLU A 198 -33.38 -21.54 -15.65
C GLU A 198 -33.45 -20.50 -14.52
N ARG A 199 -33.28 -20.94 -13.26
CA ARG A 199 -33.16 -20.01 -12.13
C ARG A 199 -31.96 -19.08 -12.27
N LEU A 200 -30.81 -19.59 -12.72
CA LEU A 200 -29.62 -18.76 -12.94
C LEU A 200 -29.86 -17.72 -14.05
N ARG A 201 -30.44 -18.10 -15.19
CA ARG A 201 -30.83 -17.15 -16.25
C ARG A 201 -31.77 -16.06 -15.73
N SER A 202 -32.78 -16.43 -14.95
CA SER A 202 -33.72 -15.45 -14.37
C SER A 202 -33.06 -14.44 -13.42
N ILE A 203 -32.01 -14.86 -12.70
CA ILE A 203 -31.22 -13.99 -11.81
C ILE A 203 -30.33 -13.06 -12.63
N GLU A 204 -29.71 -13.56 -13.69
CA GLU A 204 -28.88 -12.74 -14.58
C GLU A 204 -29.71 -11.69 -15.33
N ASP A 205 -30.87 -12.07 -15.87
CA ASP A 205 -31.79 -11.12 -16.50
C ASP A 205 -32.23 -10.03 -15.52
N ARG A 206 -32.44 -10.40 -14.25
CA ARG A 206 -32.77 -9.43 -13.20
C ARG A 206 -31.61 -8.48 -12.92
N ARG A 207 -30.37 -8.97 -12.93
CA ARG A 207 -29.16 -8.15 -12.75
C ARG A 207 -28.96 -7.21 -13.94
N ALA A 208 -29.15 -7.69 -15.17
CA ALA A 208 -29.08 -6.89 -16.38
C ALA A 208 -30.11 -5.73 -16.34
N ARG A 209 -31.36 -6.02 -15.99
CA ARG A 209 -32.41 -4.98 -15.81
C ARG A 209 -32.12 -3.98 -14.70
N VAL A 210 -31.32 -4.33 -13.70
CA VAL A 210 -30.91 -3.41 -12.63
C VAL A 210 -29.75 -2.56 -13.08
N ALA A 211 -28.79 -3.13 -13.82
CA ALA A 211 -27.69 -2.41 -14.42
C ALA A 211 -28.19 -1.35 -15.43
N GLU A 212 -29.11 -1.72 -16.31
CA GLU A 212 -29.74 -0.82 -17.28
C GLU A 212 -30.46 0.35 -16.58
N ARG A 213 -31.27 0.06 -15.54
CA ARG A 213 -31.93 1.11 -14.74
C ARG A 213 -30.95 2.02 -14.00
N LEU A 214 -29.78 1.51 -13.60
CA LEU A 214 -28.73 2.32 -12.98
C LEU A 214 -28.03 3.22 -14.00
N GLU A 215 -27.84 2.74 -15.24
CA GLU A 215 -27.29 3.52 -16.35
C GLU A 215 -28.27 4.60 -16.81
N GLU A 216 -29.56 4.29 -16.95
CA GLU A 216 -30.61 5.27 -17.24
C GLU A 216 -30.68 6.35 -16.15
N ARG A 217 -30.54 5.98 -14.86
CA ARG A 217 -30.47 6.95 -13.77
C ARG A 217 -29.21 7.82 -13.83
N ARG A 218 -28.06 7.26 -14.21
CA ARG A 218 -26.83 8.03 -14.41
C ARG A 218 -26.95 9.02 -15.57
N GLN A 219 -27.53 8.60 -16.69
CA GLN A 219 -27.78 9.48 -17.84
C GLN A 219 -28.83 10.55 -17.52
N SER A 220 -29.92 10.19 -16.83
CA SER A 220 -30.96 11.13 -16.40
C SER A 220 -30.45 12.12 -15.34
N GLN A 221 -29.57 11.69 -14.43
CA GLN A 221 -28.91 12.60 -13.49
C GLN A 221 -27.90 13.52 -14.19
N SER A 222 -27.23 13.04 -15.24
CA SER A 222 -26.35 13.86 -16.07
C SER A 222 -27.11 14.93 -16.85
N SER A 223 -28.33 14.65 -17.32
CA SER A 223 -29.18 15.66 -17.97
C SER A 223 -29.83 16.61 -16.96
N LEU A 224 -30.24 16.12 -15.79
CA LEU A 224 -30.75 16.96 -14.70
C LEU A 224 -29.67 17.88 -14.11
N HIS A 225 -28.40 17.48 -14.08
CA HIS A 225 -27.31 18.36 -13.65
C HIS A 225 -27.04 19.50 -14.65
N ALA A 226 -27.26 19.27 -15.94
CA ALA A 226 -27.16 20.30 -16.97
C ALA A 226 -28.35 21.28 -16.98
N GLU A 227 -29.51 20.85 -16.46
CA GLU A 227 -30.72 21.69 -16.37
C GLU A 227 -30.83 22.41 -15.00
N MET A 228 -30.32 21.82 -13.91
CA MET A 228 -30.27 22.43 -12.57
C MET A 228 -29.23 23.56 -12.43
N GLU A 229 -28.20 23.62 -13.26
CA GLU A 229 -27.25 24.75 -13.28
C GLU A 229 -27.91 26.06 -13.80
N LYS A 230 -29.12 25.98 -14.36
CA LYS A 230 -29.84 27.13 -14.92
C LYS A 230 -31.03 27.63 -14.07
N ILE A 231 -31.35 26.98 -12.95
CA ILE A 231 -32.55 27.28 -12.13
C ILE A 231 -32.19 27.61 -10.66
N GLN A 232 -30.92 27.57 -10.26
CA GLN A 232 -30.50 27.95 -8.91
C GLN A 232 -30.28 29.47 -8.75
N GLU A 233 -31.26 30.24 -9.18
CA GLU A 233 -31.40 31.67 -8.90
C GLU A 233 -32.89 32.02 -8.76
N ASP A 234 -33.64 31.23 -7.98
CA ASP A 234 -34.86 31.73 -7.31
C ASP A 234 -35.42 30.74 -6.27
N ALA A 235 -35.94 31.33 -5.19
CA ALA A 235 -36.83 30.77 -4.16
C ALA A 235 -36.25 29.90 -3.03
N SER A 236 -35.93 30.61 -1.94
CA SER A 236 -36.04 30.16 -0.55
C SER A 236 -37.52 30.07 -0.14
N ALA A 237 -38.00 28.93 0.38
CA ALA A 237 -39.03 28.85 1.43
C ALA A 237 -39.33 27.40 1.85
N SER A 238 -39.69 27.26 3.12
CA SER A 238 -39.97 26.07 3.93
C SER A 238 -41.13 25.18 3.47
N GLU A 239 -41.11 23.88 3.83
CA GLU A 239 -42.14 23.26 4.68
C GLU A 239 -41.80 21.83 5.14
N ILE A 240 -42.38 21.46 6.29
CA ILE A 240 -42.22 20.21 7.05
C ILE A 240 -43.37 19.25 6.70
N ALA A 241 -43.10 17.94 6.54
CA ALA A 241 -44.12 16.88 6.67
C ALA A 241 -43.49 15.49 7.00
N TYR A 242 -44.23 14.67 7.76
CA TYR A 242 -43.80 13.51 8.55
C TYR A 242 -43.68 12.16 7.80
N ASP A 243 -42.65 11.40 8.21
CA ASP A 243 -42.51 9.94 8.51
C ASP A 243 -43.28 8.86 7.72
N ILE A 244 -42.56 8.02 6.96
CA ILE A 244 -42.82 6.56 6.78
C ILE A 244 -41.46 5.86 6.54
N GLY A 245 -41.18 4.80 7.32
CA GLY A 245 -39.87 4.19 7.52
C GLY A 245 -39.06 3.75 6.30
N GLN A 246 -37.79 4.14 6.29
CA GLN A 246 -36.69 3.52 5.54
C GLN A 246 -35.39 3.62 6.35
N SER A 247 -35.08 2.58 7.14
CA SER A 247 -33.75 2.39 7.70
C SER A 247 -32.84 1.73 6.66
N SER A 248 -32.20 2.57 5.84
CA SER A 248 -30.94 2.28 5.11
C SER A 248 -30.48 3.55 4.38
N SER A 249 -30.34 4.66 5.10
CA SER A 249 -29.64 5.84 4.57
C SER A 249 -28.13 5.56 4.61
N MET A 250 -27.59 5.24 3.45
CA MET A 250 -26.19 5.46 3.11
C MET A 250 -25.83 6.92 3.49
N PRO A 251 -24.71 7.18 4.19
CA PRO A 251 -24.37 8.53 4.61
C PRO A 251 -24.21 9.43 3.37
N ALA A 252 -24.95 10.55 3.37
CA ALA A 252 -25.10 11.43 2.21
C ALA A 252 -23.85 12.26 1.86
N LYS A 253 -22.74 12.09 2.59
CA LYS A 253 -21.41 12.62 2.27
C LYS A 253 -20.39 11.92 3.16
N LEU A 254 -19.36 11.34 2.54
CA LEU A 254 -18.08 11.14 3.22
C LEU A 254 -17.61 12.53 3.69
N PRO A 255 -16.94 12.69 4.85
CA PRO A 255 -16.24 13.92 5.12
C PRO A 255 -15.37 14.21 3.88
N ASP A 256 -15.55 15.40 3.29
CA ASP A 256 -14.67 15.88 2.23
C ASP A 256 -13.24 15.54 2.67
N ALA A 257 -12.51 14.81 1.83
CA ALA A 257 -11.12 14.48 2.07
C ALA A 257 -10.38 15.81 2.23
N GLY A 258 -10.28 16.28 3.48
CA GLY A 258 -9.61 17.51 3.82
C GLY A 258 -8.20 17.46 3.28
N ILE A 259 -7.75 18.60 2.73
CA ILE A 259 -6.37 18.88 2.29
C ILE A 259 -5.69 17.59 1.79
N GLY A 260 -6.15 17.11 0.63
CA GLY A 260 -5.68 15.86 0.05
C GLY A 260 -4.17 15.77 0.04
N TRP A 261 -3.64 14.54 0.07
CA TRP A 261 -2.20 14.23 0.08
C TRP A 261 -1.36 15.04 -0.91
N GLY A 262 -1.96 15.57 -1.99
CA GLY A 262 -1.35 16.56 -2.88
C GLY A 262 -0.78 17.80 -2.17
N ALA A 263 -1.42 18.31 -1.12
CA ALA A 263 -0.95 19.46 -0.34
C ALA A 263 0.21 19.13 0.61
N ILE A 264 0.50 17.85 0.85
CA ILE A 264 1.70 17.39 1.59
C ILE A 264 2.81 17.02 0.58
N LEU A 265 2.44 16.39 -0.54
CA LEU A 265 3.37 15.98 -1.58
C LEU A 265 3.95 17.16 -2.36
N LEU A 266 3.18 18.23 -2.60
CA LEU A 266 3.65 19.46 -3.27
C LEU A 266 4.75 20.20 -2.49
N PRO A 267 4.61 20.50 -1.19
CA PRO A 267 5.69 21.13 -0.43
C PRO A 267 6.88 20.18 -0.23
N MET A 268 6.67 18.86 -0.13
CA MET A 268 7.79 17.90 -0.12
C MET A 268 8.56 17.87 -1.44
N ALA A 269 7.86 17.85 -2.57
CA ALA A 269 8.46 17.90 -3.90
C ALA A 269 9.17 19.25 -4.12
N GLY A 270 8.55 20.35 -3.69
CA GLY A 270 9.14 21.68 -3.69
C GLY A 270 10.41 21.78 -2.83
N ALA A 271 10.38 21.24 -1.61
CA ALA A 271 11.54 21.18 -0.71
C ALA A 271 12.66 20.30 -1.27
N TYR A 272 12.31 19.18 -1.90
CA TYR A 272 13.26 18.29 -2.57
C TYR A 272 13.93 18.97 -3.78
N CYS A 273 13.14 19.64 -4.62
CA CYS A 273 13.64 20.40 -5.76
C CYS A 273 14.51 21.59 -5.31
N ALA A 274 14.12 22.31 -4.26
CA ALA A 274 14.89 23.39 -3.67
C ALA A 274 16.23 22.89 -3.09
N ALA A 275 16.23 21.75 -2.41
CA ALA A 275 17.45 21.13 -1.89
C ALA A 275 18.39 20.67 -3.00
N LEU A 276 17.85 20.10 -4.09
CA LEU A 276 18.62 19.75 -5.28
C LEU A 276 19.21 20.99 -5.96
N HIS A 277 18.42 22.05 -6.14
CA HIS A 277 18.87 23.29 -6.77
C HIS A 277 19.93 24.03 -5.94
N ALA A 278 19.78 24.06 -4.60
CA ALA A 278 20.80 24.60 -3.71
C ALA A 278 22.12 23.80 -3.80
N ARG A 279 22.04 22.49 -4.02
CA ARG A 279 23.21 21.60 -4.13
C ARG A 279 23.91 21.74 -5.48
N THR A 280 23.20 21.96 -6.57
CA THR A 280 23.79 22.26 -7.88
C THR A 280 24.45 23.63 -7.90
N ARG A 281 23.83 24.65 -7.29
CA ARG A 281 24.42 26.00 -7.17
C ARG A 281 25.74 26.02 -6.40
N LYS A 282 25.83 25.25 -5.30
CA LYS A 282 27.09 25.08 -4.54
C LYS A 282 28.18 24.36 -5.32
N ARG A 283 27.82 23.47 -6.26
CA ARG A 283 28.78 22.81 -7.17
C ARG A 283 29.24 23.74 -8.30
N ALA A 284 28.34 24.57 -8.84
CA ALA A 284 28.72 25.57 -9.83
C ALA A 284 29.73 26.58 -9.26
N LEU A 285 29.50 27.08 -8.03
CA LEU A 285 30.39 28.04 -7.38
C LEU A 285 31.77 27.47 -6.99
N THR A 286 31.92 26.14 -6.90
CA THR A 286 33.21 25.49 -6.62
C THR A 286 33.99 25.10 -7.87
N VAL A 287 33.41 25.29 -9.05
CA VAL A 287 34.08 25.07 -10.35
C VAL A 287 34.60 26.38 -10.97
N PHE A 288 34.15 27.53 -10.46
CA PHE A 288 34.54 28.87 -10.93
C PHE A 288 35.37 29.69 -9.92
N ALA A 289 35.84 29.06 -8.84
CA ALA A 289 36.79 29.63 -7.87
C ALA A 289 38.02 28.72 -7.79
#